data_AF-V9VTM7-F1
#
_entry.id   AF-V9VTM7-F1
#
_cell.length_a   1.000
_cell.length_b   1.000
_cell.length_c   1.000
_cell.angle_alpha   90.00
_cell.angle_beta   90.00
_cell.angle_gamma   90.00
#
_symmetry.space_group_name_H-M   'P 1'
#
loop_
_entity.id
_entity.type
_entity.pdbx_description
1 polymer ?
#
loop_
_entity_poly.entity_id
_entity_poly.type
_entity_poly.pdbx_seq_one_letter_code
_entity_poly.pdbx_strand_id
1 'polypeptide(L)'
;MKISLCTISFRHQLIGLKDIAFWARDNGFQGIELWGVHARSQPPLALHNAQWMAAQGLTVPMISDYLPLQDPGLLRSRTLALCAQARTWGAGKMRTFAGQHGSAAATPDERRRTIGALREACTIAADHGLRLLVETHPGTLADTLASTCDLIDAADHDALMINFDALHIWEGGGDPVEARRILLPRIAHYHLKNVSARDRLGVFAPGNVYSAAGSRDGMVPLFDGAYDYSDFLYALAQEPGCEASLEWFGDAVFQTLKSDIAEVRARTRNGIAKAEAV
;
A
#
# COMPACT_ATOMS: atom_id res chain seq x y z
N MET A 1 4.96 -2.45 15.42
CA MET A 1 4.69 -2.52 13.96
C MET A 1 5.89 -3.01 13.14
N LYS A 2 5.63 -3.73 12.05
CA LYS A 2 6.60 -4.09 11.00
C LYS A 2 6.58 -3.03 9.90
N ILE A 3 7.76 -2.63 9.43
CA ILE A 3 7.89 -1.63 8.39
C ILE A 3 8.50 -2.27 7.14
N SER A 4 7.88 -1.99 6.00
CA SER A 4 8.32 -2.42 4.69
C SER A 4 8.70 -1.23 3.82
N LEU A 5 9.52 -1.47 2.80
CA LEU A 5 9.66 -0.53 1.69
C LEU A 5 8.87 -1.06 0.48
N CYS A 6 8.54 -0.19 -0.47
CA CYS A 6 7.89 -0.58 -1.71
C CYS A 6 8.89 -0.65 -2.87
N THR A 7 8.89 -1.73 -3.66
CA THR A 7 9.80 -1.78 -4.82
C THR A 7 9.44 -0.79 -5.92
N ILE A 8 8.20 -0.28 -5.94
CA ILE A 8 7.79 0.81 -6.84
C ILE A 8 8.60 2.11 -6.62
N SER A 9 9.21 2.30 -5.45
CA SER A 9 10.14 3.40 -5.22
C SER A 9 11.32 3.39 -6.20
N PHE A 10 11.69 2.22 -6.72
CA PHE A 10 12.81 2.03 -7.63
C PHE A 10 12.41 1.92 -9.11
N ARG A 11 11.15 2.23 -9.46
CA ARG A 11 10.58 2.05 -10.82
C ARG A 11 11.34 2.72 -11.98
N HIS A 12 12.23 3.67 -11.69
CA HIS A 12 13.03 4.41 -12.68
C HIS A 12 14.54 4.14 -12.57
N GLN A 13 14.93 3.06 -11.87
CA GLN A 13 16.33 2.71 -11.65
C GLN A 13 16.62 1.28 -12.13
N LEU A 14 17.84 1.07 -12.65
CA LEU A 14 18.34 -0.28 -12.97
C LEU A 14 18.95 -0.90 -11.72
N ILE A 15 18.11 -1.51 -10.89
CA ILE A 15 18.52 -2.16 -9.65
C ILE A 15 17.89 -3.54 -9.49
N GLY A 16 18.68 -4.51 -9.02
CA GLY A 16 18.22 -5.86 -8.75
C GLY A 16 17.41 -5.95 -7.46
N LEU A 17 16.41 -6.84 -7.44
CA LEU A 17 15.65 -7.13 -6.22
C LEU A 17 16.54 -7.62 -5.08
N LYS A 18 17.62 -8.35 -5.41
CA LYS A 18 18.63 -8.80 -4.45
C LYS A 18 19.27 -7.63 -3.71
N ASP A 19 19.66 -6.58 -4.42
CA ASP A 19 20.33 -5.41 -3.85
C ASP A 19 19.36 -4.61 -2.98
N ILE A 20 18.11 -4.45 -3.44
CA ILE A 20 17.03 -3.84 -2.64
C ILE A 20 16.85 -4.61 -1.33
N ALA A 21 16.81 -5.95 -1.36
CA ALA A 21 16.56 -6.76 -0.18
C ALA A 21 17.74 -6.79 0.81
N PHE A 22 18.98 -6.84 0.32
CA PHE A 22 20.15 -6.71 1.19
C PHE A 22 20.16 -5.34 1.87
N TRP A 23 19.91 -4.28 1.10
CA TRP A 23 19.83 -2.94 1.65
C TRP A 23 18.69 -2.80 2.67
N ALA A 24 17.51 -3.34 2.38
CA ALA A 24 16.36 -3.31 3.28
C ALA A 24 16.68 -3.98 4.62
N ARG A 25 17.25 -5.18 4.59
CA ARG A 25 17.75 -5.91 5.77
C ARG A 25 18.74 -5.07 6.57
N ASP A 26 19.76 -4.53 5.89
CA ASP A 26 20.85 -3.79 6.53
C ASP A 26 20.40 -2.44 7.11
N ASN A 27 19.23 -1.93 6.73
CA ASN A 27 18.64 -0.69 7.24
C ASN A 27 17.41 -0.93 8.14
N GLY A 28 17.15 -2.18 8.56
CA GLY A 28 16.16 -2.48 9.60
C GLY A 28 14.72 -2.59 9.14
N PHE A 29 14.47 -2.70 7.83
CA PHE A 29 13.16 -3.08 7.30
C PHE A 29 12.88 -4.56 7.60
N GLN A 30 11.62 -4.91 7.82
CA GLN A 30 11.19 -6.30 8.01
C GLN A 30 10.44 -6.86 6.80
N GLY A 31 10.13 -6.04 5.81
CA GLY A 31 9.46 -6.51 4.61
C GLY A 31 9.69 -5.65 3.39
N ILE A 32 9.25 -6.21 2.27
CA ILE A 32 9.30 -5.56 0.96
C ILE A 32 7.94 -5.76 0.31
N GLU A 33 7.19 -4.68 0.18
CA GLU A 33 6.00 -4.68 -0.66
C GLU A 33 6.42 -4.73 -2.13
N LEU A 34 6.03 -5.80 -2.81
CA LEU A 34 6.46 -6.04 -4.18
C LEU A 34 5.46 -5.43 -5.16
N TRP A 35 5.94 -4.51 -5.99
CA TRP A 35 5.18 -4.10 -7.16
C TRP A 35 4.97 -5.28 -8.11
N GLY A 36 3.74 -5.46 -8.60
CA GLY A 36 3.34 -6.62 -9.38
C GLY A 36 4.17 -6.85 -10.65
N VAL A 37 4.64 -5.77 -11.28
CA VAL A 37 5.58 -5.82 -12.41
C VAL A 37 6.90 -6.47 -12.02
N HIS A 38 7.49 -6.05 -10.90
CA HIS A 38 8.74 -6.63 -10.38
C HIS A 38 8.55 -8.08 -9.91
N ALA A 39 7.38 -8.39 -9.35
CA ALA A 39 7.06 -9.75 -8.93
C ALA A 39 6.89 -10.72 -10.12
N ARG A 40 6.41 -10.26 -11.28
CA ARG A 40 6.27 -11.09 -12.51
C ARG A 40 7.58 -11.27 -13.27
N SER A 41 8.47 -10.28 -13.21
CA SER A 41 9.66 -10.23 -14.04
C SER A 41 10.79 -11.16 -13.58
N GLN A 42 10.58 -11.98 -12.54
CA GLN A 42 11.58 -12.94 -12.10
C GLN A 42 11.65 -14.18 -13.00
N PRO A 43 12.83 -14.79 -13.18
CA PRO A 43 12.99 -15.99 -13.98
C PRO A 43 12.12 -17.16 -13.48
N PRO A 44 11.66 -18.08 -14.36
CA PRO A 44 10.82 -19.23 -13.99
C PRO A 44 11.46 -20.21 -12.98
N LEU A 45 12.79 -20.24 -12.90
CA LEU A 45 13.53 -21.03 -11.90
C LEU A 45 13.60 -20.34 -10.52
N ALA A 46 13.04 -19.13 -10.40
CA ALA A 46 12.90 -18.30 -9.21
C ALA A 46 14.05 -18.47 -8.19
N LEU A 47 15.25 -18.01 -8.56
CA LEU A 47 16.38 -17.88 -7.63
C LEU A 47 16.00 -17.08 -6.37
N HIS A 48 14.98 -16.23 -6.47
CA HIS A 48 14.40 -15.46 -5.39
C HIS A 48 12.90 -15.77 -5.28
N ASN A 49 12.47 -16.16 -4.09
CA ASN A 49 11.09 -16.52 -3.73
C ASN A 49 10.87 -16.23 -2.22
N ALA A 50 9.73 -16.67 -1.68
CA ALA A 50 9.43 -16.54 -0.25
C ALA A 50 10.54 -17.05 0.68
N GLN A 51 11.12 -18.21 0.37
CA GLN A 51 12.17 -18.83 1.19
C GLN A 51 13.46 -18.01 1.15
N TRP A 52 13.82 -17.49 -0.03
CA TRP A 52 14.97 -16.62 -0.17
C TRP A 52 14.80 -15.32 0.63
N MET A 53 13.62 -14.68 0.55
CA MET A 53 13.29 -13.48 1.35
C MET A 53 13.39 -13.77 2.85
N ALA A 54 12.80 -14.88 3.30
CA ALA A 54 12.85 -15.30 4.70
C ALA A 54 14.29 -15.57 5.19
N ALA A 55 15.16 -16.13 4.34
CA ALA A 55 16.57 -16.31 4.65
C ALA A 55 17.34 -14.97 4.81
N GLN A 56 16.79 -13.85 4.32
CA GLN A 56 17.30 -12.50 4.58
C GLN A 56 16.65 -11.84 5.80
N GLY A 57 15.73 -12.52 6.51
CA GLY A 57 14.95 -11.93 7.60
C GLY A 57 13.82 -11.01 7.13
N LEU A 58 13.41 -11.12 5.86
CA LEU A 58 12.40 -10.26 5.24
C LEU A 58 11.13 -11.05 4.90
N THR A 59 9.97 -10.38 4.97
CA THR A 59 8.70 -10.88 4.45
C THR A 59 8.25 -10.08 3.22
N VAL A 60 7.35 -10.64 2.42
CA VAL A 60 6.60 -9.89 1.41
C VAL A 60 5.19 -9.70 1.97
N PRO A 61 4.85 -8.56 2.58
CA PRO A 61 3.54 -8.38 3.21
C PRO A 61 2.40 -8.35 2.18
N MET A 62 2.70 -7.90 0.96
CA MET A 62 1.71 -7.67 -0.09
C MET A 62 2.38 -7.62 -1.47
N ILE A 63 1.66 -8.12 -2.49
CA ILE A 63 1.95 -7.79 -3.89
C ILE A 63 0.99 -6.72 -4.35
N SER A 64 1.53 -5.61 -4.86
CA SER A 64 0.76 -4.44 -5.20
C SER A 64 0.64 -4.26 -6.70
N ASP A 65 -0.59 -4.37 -7.21
CA ASP A 65 -0.87 -4.40 -8.65
C ASP A 65 -2.18 -3.67 -9.00
N TYR A 66 -2.64 -3.84 -10.23
CA TYR A 66 -3.84 -3.21 -10.77
C TYR A 66 -4.69 -4.27 -11.47
N LEU A 67 -5.82 -4.65 -10.87
CA LEU A 67 -6.76 -5.56 -11.50
C LEU A 67 -7.64 -4.80 -12.51
N PRO A 68 -7.90 -5.36 -13.70
CA PRO A 68 -8.72 -4.70 -14.72
C PRO A 68 -10.21 -4.89 -14.42
N LEU A 69 -10.72 -4.21 -13.39
CA LEU A 69 -12.10 -4.37 -12.90
C LEU A 69 -13.18 -4.02 -13.95
N GLN A 70 -12.82 -3.20 -14.93
CA GLN A 70 -13.67 -2.80 -16.05
C GLN A 70 -13.70 -3.83 -17.20
N ASP A 71 -12.84 -4.84 -17.17
CA ASP A 71 -12.70 -5.87 -18.21
C ASP A 71 -12.95 -7.27 -17.62
N PRO A 72 -14.20 -7.75 -17.63
CA PRO A 72 -14.54 -9.09 -17.14
C PRO A 72 -13.80 -10.21 -17.87
N GLY A 73 -13.42 -10.00 -19.14
CA GLY A 73 -12.71 -10.99 -19.94
C GLY A 73 -11.28 -11.23 -19.45
N LEU A 74 -10.64 -10.20 -18.89
CA LEU A 74 -9.29 -10.30 -18.33
C LEU A 74 -9.27 -10.54 -16.82
N LEU A 75 -10.27 -10.04 -16.08
CA LEU A 75 -10.29 -10.02 -14.62
C LEU A 75 -9.90 -11.37 -14.00
N ARG A 76 -10.62 -12.45 -14.33
CA ARG A 76 -10.37 -13.77 -13.77
C ARG A 76 -8.93 -14.25 -14.00
N SER A 77 -8.44 -14.14 -15.23
CA SER A 77 -7.09 -14.59 -15.60
C SER A 77 -6.00 -13.79 -14.88
N ARG A 78 -6.20 -12.48 -14.73
CA ARG A 78 -5.26 -11.58 -14.05
C ARG A 78 -5.25 -11.79 -12.55
N THR A 79 -6.42 -12.00 -11.93
CA THR A 79 -6.52 -12.35 -10.51
C THR A 79 -5.83 -13.68 -10.23
N LEU A 80 -6.06 -14.73 -11.04
CA LEU A 80 -5.38 -16.03 -10.88
C LEU A 80 -3.86 -15.93 -11.03
N ALA A 81 -3.39 -15.14 -12.00
CA ALA A 81 -1.96 -14.87 -12.17
C ALA A 81 -1.37 -14.16 -10.94
N LEU A 82 -2.06 -13.16 -10.40
CA LEU A 82 -1.63 -12.46 -9.20
C LEU A 82 -1.62 -13.38 -7.97
N CYS A 83 -2.61 -14.27 -7.81
CA CYS A 83 -2.60 -15.31 -6.78
C CYS A 83 -1.39 -16.25 -6.92
N ALA A 84 -1.01 -16.62 -8.14
CA ALA A 84 0.18 -17.43 -8.37
C ALA A 84 1.47 -16.71 -7.95
N GLN A 85 1.58 -15.42 -8.28
CA GLN A 85 2.69 -14.59 -7.82
C GLN A 85 2.72 -14.49 -6.28
N ALA A 86 1.58 -14.24 -5.65
CA ALA A 86 1.47 -14.13 -4.20
C ALA A 86 1.99 -15.40 -3.52
N ARG A 87 1.66 -16.59 -4.05
CA ARG A 87 2.22 -17.86 -3.58
C ARG A 87 3.73 -17.97 -3.75
N THR A 88 4.27 -17.60 -4.91
CA THR A 88 5.73 -17.60 -5.14
C THR A 88 6.48 -16.75 -4.12
N TRP A 89 5.91 -15.61 -3.75
CA TRP A 89 6.51 -14.65 -2.82
C TRP A 89 6.10 -14.84 -1.37
N GLY A 90 5.16 -15.73 -1.08
CA GLY A 90 4.64 -15.95 0.27
C GLY A 90 3.80 -14.78 0.80
N ALA A 91 3.26 -13.94 -0.08
CA ALA A 91 2.41 -12.82 0.29
C ALA A 91 0.98 -13.30 0.58
N GLY A 92 0.40 -12.87 1.70
CA GLY A 92 -1.00 -13.16 2.04
C GLY A 92 -2.00 -12.11 1.53
N LYS A 93 -1.50 -11.05 0.89
CA LYS A 93 -2.27 -9.87 0.49
C LYS A 93 -1.96 -9.46 -0.96
N MET A 94 -2.96 -8.97 -1.66
CA MET A 94 -2.85 -8.37 -2.99
C MET A 94 -3.50 -6.99 -2.96
N ARG A 95 -2.87 -5.94 -3.51
CA ARG A 95 -3.46 -4.59 -3.61
C ARG A 95 -4.03 -4.34 -4.99
N THR A 96 -5.17 -3.65 -5.07
CA THR A 96 -5.73 -3.03 -6.29
C THR A 96 -6.37 -1.69 -5.97
N PHE A 97 -6.75 -0.93 -6.99
CA PHE A 97 -7.64 0.23 -6.88
C PHE A 97 -9.09 -0.13 -7.16
N ALA A 98 -10.03 0.60 -6.57
CA ALA A 98 -11.47 0.41 -6.76
C ALA A 98 -12.02 1.30 -7.89
N GLY A 99 -11.71 0.92 -9.13
CA GLY A 99 -12.18 1.63 -10.33
C GLY A 99 -11.24 2.76 -10.78
N GLN A 100 -11.73 3.59 -11.71
CA GLN A 100 -10.95 4.63 -12.40
C GLN A 100 -11.56 6.04 -12.28
N HIS A 101 -12.69 6.15 -11.57
CA HIS A 101 -13.38 7.41 -11.32
C HIS A 101 -13.61 7.59 -9.83
N GLY A 102 -13.47 8.84 -9.37
CA GLY A 102 -13.79 9.22 -8.00
C GLY A 102 -15.24 8.93 -7.66
N SER A 103 -15.53 8.72 -6.38
CA SER A 103 -16.85 8.28 -5.89
C SER A 103 -18.02 9.19 -6.31
N ALA A 104 -17.77 10.50 -6.40
CA ALA A 104 -18.74 11.50 -6.83
C ALA A 104 -18.91 11.58 -8.37
N ALA A 105 -17.89 11.16 -9.13
CA ALA A 105 -17.91 11.17 -10.59
C ALA A 105 -18.41 9.85 -11.18
N ALA A 106 -18.30 8.75 -10.43
CA ALA A 106 -18.74 7.43 -10.86
C ALA A 106 -20.28 7.36 -10.97
N THR A 107 -20.77 6.88 -12.10
CA THR A 107 -22.19 6.59 -12.29
C THR A 107 -22.63 5.41 -11.41
N PRO A 108 -23.94 5.28 -11.10
CA PRO A 108 -24.46 4.13 -10.37
C PRO A 108 -24.13 2.78 -11.04
N ASP A 109 -24.06 2.75 -12.36
CA ASP A 109 -23.72 1.54 -13.11
C ASP A 109 -22.24 1.17 -12.99
N GLU A 110 -21.34 2.14 -13.14
CA GLU A 110 -19.90 1.94 -12.92
C GLU A 110 -19.62 1.48 -11.49
N ARG A 111 -20.28 2.08 -10.50
CA ARG A 111 -20.18 1.67 -9.09
C ARG A 111 -20.60 0.20 -8.92
N ARG A 112 -21.79 -0.19 -9.43
CA ARG A 112 -22.25 -1.58 -9.37
C ARG A 112 -21.29 -2.57 -10.05
N ARG A 113 -20.81 -2.24 -11.26
CA ARG A 113 -19.87 -3.10 -12.00
C ARG A 113 -18.54 -3.26 -11.26
N THR A 114 -18.01 -2.17 -10.71
CA THR A 114 -16.75 -2.20 -9.93
C THR A 114 -16.89 -3.07 -8.68
N ILE A 115 -17.99 -2.92 -7.93
CA ILE A 115 -18.28 -3.74 -6.75
C ILE A 115 -18.41 -5.22 -7.13
N GLY A 116 -19.15 -5.53 -8.21
CA GLY A 116 -19.28 -6.90 -8.71
C GLY A 116 -17.93 -7.53 -9.10
N ALA A 117 -17.08 -6.77 -9.78
CA ALA A 117 -15.73 -7.21 -10.15
C ALA A 117 -14.82 -7.43 -8.92
N LEU A 118 -14.89 -6.54 -7.92
CA LEU A 118 -14.17 -6.73 -6.66
C LEU A 118 -14.63 -8.00 -5.94
N ARG A 119 -15.94 -8.26 -5.88
CA ARG A 119 -16.49 -9.50 -5.29
C ARG A 119 -15.96 -10.75 -6.00
N GLU A 120 -15.96 -10.76 -7.33
CA GLU A 120 -15.41 -11.88 -8.11
C GLU A 120 -13.92 -12.08 -7.80
N ALA A 121 -13.13 -11.00 -7.79
CA ALA A 121 -11.71 -11.08 -7.47
C ALA A 121 -11.45 -11.55 -6.04
N CYS A 122 -12.28 -11.12 -5.07
CA CYS A 122 -12.24 -11.57 -3.69
C CYS A 122 -12.57 -13.07 -3.55
N THR A 123 -13.55 -13.59 -4.30
CA THR A 123 -13.84 -15.03 -4.30
C THR A 123 -12.63 -15.82 -4.76
N ILE A 124 -12.00 -15.40 -5.88
CA ILE A 124 -10.78 -16.05 -6.38
C ILE A 124 -9.62 -15.94 -5.38
N ALA A 125 -9.46 -14.78 -4.74
CA ALA A 125 -8.43 -14.57 -3.72
C ALA A 125 -8.64 -15.50 -2.51
N ALA A 126 -9.87 -15.59 -2.02
CA ALA A 126 -10.25 -16.42 -0.88
C ALA A 126 -10.03 -17.92 -1.14
N ASP A 127 -10.37 -18.40 -2.34
CA ASP A 127 -10.10 -19.79 -2.76
C ASP A 127 -8.59 -20.14 -2.72
N HIS A 128 -7.73 -19.13 -2.74
CA HIS A 128 -6.29 -19.25 -2.62
C HIS A 128 -5.73 -18.86 -1.25
N GLY A 129 -6.59 -18.58 -0.26
CA GLY A 129 -6.19 -18.15 1.09
C GLY A 129 -5.61 -16.74 1.16
N LEU A 130 -5.94 -15.89 0.18
CA LEU A 130 -5.42 -14.52 0.05
C LEU A 130 -6.50 -13.49 0.36
N ARG A 131 -6.06 -12.29 0.73
CA ARG A 131 -6.92 -11.11 0.89
C ARG A 131 -6.67 -10.10 -0.23
N LEU A 132 -7.73 -9.51 -0.77
CA LEU A 132 -7.65 -8.42 -1.73
C LEU A 132 -7.84 -7.10 -0.99
N LEU A 133 -6.87 -6.21 -1.10
CA LEU A 133 -6.86 -4.90 -0.47
C LEU A 133 -7.19 -3.84 -1.51
N VAL A 134 -8.26 -3.08 -1.27
CA VAL A 134 -8.49 -1.82 -1.97
C VAL A 134 -7.71 -0.73 -1.27
N GLU A 135 -6.97 0.06 -2.04
CA GLU A 135 -6.31 1.24 -1.51
C GLU A 135 -7.21 2.47 -1.49
N THR A 136 -7.16 3.20 -0.39
CA THR A 136 -7.77 4.53 -0.30
C THR A 136 -7.00 5.49 -1.19
N HIS A 137 -7.60 5.97 -2.27
CA HIS A 137 -6.87 6.71 -3.31
C HIS A 137 -7.80 7.67 -4.06
N PRO A 138 -7.36 8.91 -4.36
CA PRO A 138 -8.13 9.86 -5.15
C PRO A 138 -8.46 9.31 -6.54
N GLY A 139 -9.62 9.68 -7.07
CA GLY A 139 -10.07 9.22 -8.39
C GLY A 139 -10.50 7.75 -8.42
N THR A 140 -10.83 7.16 -7.28
CA THR A 140 -11.40 5.81 -7.15
C THR A 140 -12.66 5.83 -6.29
N LEU A 141 -13.37 4.71 -6.19
CA LEU A 141 -14.49 4.59 -5.26
C LEU A 141 -14.09 4.64 -3.77
N ALA A 142 -12.78 4.58 -3.47
CA ALA A 142 -12.22 4.67 -2.12
C ALA A 142 -11.47 6.01 -1.89
N ASP A 143 -11.95 7.10 -2.51
CA ASP A 143 -11.34 8.44 -2.42
C ASP A 143 -11.75 9.22 -1.15
N THR A 144 -12.81 8.81 -0.46
CA THR A 144 -13.31 9.40 0.78
C THR A 144 -13.61 8.30 1.80
N LEU A 145 -13.58 8.64 3.09
CA LEU A 145 -13.94 7.70 4.17
C LEU A 145 -15.35 7.14 3.98
N ALA A 146 -16.34 8.01 3.73
CA ALA A 146 -17.73 7.60 3.55
C ALA A 146 -17.90 6.62 2.37
N SER A 147 -17.35 6.95 1.19
CA SER A 147 -17.45 6.04 0.04
C SER A 147 -16.66 4.75 0.24
N THR A 148 -15.57 4.78 1.02
CA THR A 148 -14.82 3.57 1.38
C THR A 148 -15.64 2.63 2.26
N CYS A 149 -16.36 3.16 3.27
CA CYS A 149 -17.31 2.38 4.06
C CYS A 149 -18.41 1.77 3.18
N ASP A 150 -19.07 2.59 2.35
CA ASP A 150 -20.12 2.14 1.43
C ASP A 150 -19.61 1.05 0.46
N LEU A 151 -18.37 1.17 -0.02
CA LEU A 151 -17.74 0.19 -0.90
C LEU A 151 -17.57 -1.16 -0.21
N ILE A 152 -17.04 -1.18 1.01
CA ILE A 152 -16.83 -2.40 1.79
C ILE A 152 -18.17 -3.07 2.09
N ASP A 153 -19.14 -2.30 2.57
CA ASP A 153 -20.47 -2.80 2.95
C ASP A 153 -21.22 -3.34 1.73
N ALA A 154 -21.12 -2.68 0.57
CA ALA A 154 -21.78 -3.16 -0.65
C ALA A 154 -21.07 -4.37 -1.27
N ALA A 155 -19.74 -4.47 -1.13
CA ALA A 155 -19.01 -5.64 -1.58
C ALA A 155 -19.33 -6.87 -0.71
N ASP A 156 -19.48 -6.69 0.61
CA ASP A 156 -19.91 -7.71 1.56
C ASP A 156 -19.16 -9.05 1.38
N HIS A 157 -17.83 -8.99 1.52
CA HIS A 157 -16.97 -10.15 1.32
C HIS A 157 -15.76 -10.12 2.27
N ASP A 158 -15.56 -11.16 3.06
CA ASP A 158 -14.52 -11.22 4.11
C ASP A 158 -13.08 -11.04 3.60
N ALA A 159 -12.81 -11.51 2.39
CA ALA A 159 -11.50 -11.34 1.74
C ALA A 159 -11.22 -9.91 1.24
N LEU A 160 -12.22 -9.01 1.21
CA LEU A 160 -12.01 -7.60 0.85
C LEU A 160 -11.55 -6.81 2.08
N MET A 161 -10.35 -6.27 2.01
CA MET A 161 -9.75 -5.45 3.06
C MET A 161 -9.30 -4.10 2.48
N ILE A 162 -8.74 -3.25 3.35
CA ILE A 162 -8.22 -1.94 3.00
C ILE A 162 -6.70 -1.91 3.15
N ASN A 163 -6.04 -1.40 2.10
CA ASN A 163 -4.73 -0.78 2.23
C ASN A 163 -4.95 0.70 2.55
N PHE A 164 -4.69 1.08 3.79
CA PHE A 164 -5.00 2.41 4.29
C PHE A 164 -3.84 3.34 3.97
N ASP A 165 -4.04 4.21 2.99
CA ASP A 165 -3.10 5.29 2.71
C ASP A 165 -3.47 6.53 3.51
N ALA A 166 -2.65 6.85 4.51
CA ALA A 166 -2.94 7.95 5.42
C ALA A 166 -2.94 9.32 4.73
N LEU A 167 -2.08 9.51 3.72
CA LEU A 167 -2.01 10.78 3.00
C LEU A 167 -3.25 10.99 2.14
N HIS A 168 -3.73 9.93 1.47
CA HIS A 168 -4.92 10.03 0.63
C HIS A 168 -6.22 10.13 1.43
N ILE A 169 -6.28 9.57 2.64
CA ILE A 169 -7.39 9.86 3.57
C ILE A 169 -7.41 11.35 3.94
N TRP A 170 -6.24 11.93 4.25
CA TRP A 170 -6.12 13.34 4.55
C TRP A 170 -6.43 14.24 3.33
N GLU A 171 -6.02 13.84 2.13
CA GLU A 171 -6.39 14.48 0.85
C GLU A 171 -7.90 14.50 0.64
N GLY A 172 -8.59 13.38 0.91
CA GLY A 172 -10.05 13.26 0.88
C GLY A 172 -10.78 14.07 1.96
N GLY A 173 -10.04 14.76 2.84
CA GLY A 173 -10.57 15.63 3.89
C GLY A 173 -10.89 14.91 5.19
N GLY A 174 -10.59 13.61 5.29
CA GLY A 174 -10.72 12.85 6.54
C GLY A 174 -9.55 13.09 7.48
N ASP A 175 -9.79 12.94 8.78
CA ASP A 175 -8.70 12.74 9.75
C ASP A 175 -8.26 11.27 9.70
N PRO A 176 -6.98 10.96 9.37
CA PRO A 176 -6.52 9.58 9.32
C PRO A 176 -6.63 8.81 10.64
N VAL A 177 -6.53 9.47 11.81
CA VAL A 177 -6.70 8.79 13.11
C VAL A 177 -8.15 8.33 13.28
N GLU A 178 -9.12 9.22 13.06
CA GLU A 178 -10.53 8.89 13.13
C GLU A 178 -10.98 7.91 12.04
N ALA A 179 -10.53 8.10 10.79
CA ALA A 179 -10.82 7.20 9.69
C ALA A 179 -10.31 5.78 9.96
N ARG A 180 -9.10 5.66 10.55
CA ARG A 180 -8.58 4.38 11.02
C ARG A 180 -9.52 3.78 12.05
N ARG A 181 -9.91 4.54 13.09
CA ARG A 181 -10.83 4.07 14.13
C ARG A 181 -12.12 3.47 13.56
N ILE A 182 -12.69 4.10 12.53
CA ILE A 182 -13.91 3.64 11.86
C ILE A 182 -13.67 2.38 11.03
N LEU A 183 -12.56 2.32 10.30
CA LEU A 183 -12.23 1.21 9.40
C LEU A 183 -11.52 0.02 10.10
N LEU A 184 -11.34 0.07 11.43
CA LEU A 184 -10.39 -0.79 12.16
C LEU A 184 -10.65 -2.32 12.24
N PRO A 185 -11.71 -2.94 11.70
CA PRO A 185 -11.68 -4.40 11.43
C PRO A 185 -11.40 -4.74 9.96
N ARG A 186 -11.29 -3.74 9.08
CA ARG A 186 -11.15 -3.92 7.63
C ARG A 186 -9.79 -3.47 7.09
N ILE A 187 -8.97 -2.79 7.89
CA ILE A 187 -7.60 -2.46 7.50
C ILE A 187 -6.71 -3.68 7.65
N ALA A 188 -5.91 -3.95 6.63
CA ALA A 188 -4.92 -5.04 6.66
C ALA A 188 -3.49 -4.59 6.35
N HIS A 189 -3.29 -3.36 5.87
CA HIS A 189 -1.98 -2.78 5.59
C HIS A 189 -2.07 -1.24 5.56
N TYR A 190 -0.95 -0.55 5.76
CA TYR A 190 -0.89 0.91 5.69
C TYR A 190 0.17 1.38 4.70
N HIS A 191 -0.10 2.48 4.01
CA HIS A 191 0.88 3.24 3.24
C HIS A 191 1.16 4.58 3.90
N LEU A 192 2.45 4.92 3.96
CA LEU A 192 2.98 6.12 4.60
C LEU A 192 3.84 6.89 3.61
N LYS A 193 3.44 8.12 3.30
CA LYS A 193 4.14 9.06 2.43
C LYS A 193 3.69 10.48 2.76
N ASN A 194 4.48 11.50 2.45
CA ASN A 194 4.09 12.87 2.78
C ASN A 194 4.34 13.85 1.64
N VAL A 195 3.71 15.01 1.76
CA VAL A 195 3.74 16.11 0.80
C VAL A 195 4.08 17.40 1.52
N SER A 196 4.89 18.26 0.92
CA SER A 196 5.30 19.55 1.51
C SER A 196 4.13 20.47 1.83
N ALA A 197 3.05 20.43 1.04
CA ALA A 197 1.86 21.27 1.19
C ALA A 197 0.65 20.61 0.52
N ARG A 198 -0.56 20.93 1.01
CA ARG A 198 -1.81 20.33 0.50
C ARG A 198 -2.04 20.61 -0.99
N ASP A 199 -1.69 21.80 -1.46
CA ASP A 199 -1.82 22.21 -2.87
C ASP A 199 -0.82 21.49 -3.81
N ARG A 200 0.13 20.72 -3.26
CA ARG A 200 1.09 19.91 -4.01
C ARG A 200 0.68 18.45 -4.19
N LEU A 201 -0.47 18.02 -3.66
CA LEU A 201 -0.93 16.62 -3.74
C LEU A 201 -1.02 16.07 -5.18
N GLY A 202 -1.21 16.96 -6.17
CA GLY A 202 -1.21 16.59 -7.60
C GLY A 202 0.05 15.86 -8.08
N VAL A 203 1.18 15.94 -7.37
CA VAL A 203 2.39 15.15 -7.72
C VAL A 203 2.21 13.65 -7.56
N PHE A 204 1.24 13.19 -6.77
CA PHE A 204 0.92 11.76 -6.63
C PHE A 204 -0.04 11.24 -7.70
N ALA A 205 -0.47 12.09 -8.66
CA ALA A 205 -1.25 11.62 -9.79
C ALA A 205 -0.50 10.49 -10.52
N PRO A 206 -1.13 9.34 -10.82
CA PRO A 206 -0.44 8.18 -11.39
C PRO A 206 0.35 8.50 -12.67
N GLY A 207 -0.20 9.36 -13.54
CA GLY A 207 0.49 9.81 -14.76
C GLY A 207 1.80 10.55 -14.49
N ASN A 208 1.90 11.29 -13.37
CA ASN A 208 3.13 11.95 -12.94
C ASN A 208 4.09 10.96 -12.25
N VAL A 209 3.58 10.10 -11.37
CA VAL A 209 4.38 9.13 -10.62
C VAL A 209 5.08 8.16 -11.57
N TYR A 210 4.37 7.59 -12.55
CA TYR A 210 4.95 6.59 -13.47
C TYR A 210 5.82 7.20 -14.55
N SER A 211 5.64 8.49 -14.89
CA SER A 211 6.52 9.19 -15.81
C SER A 211 7.91 9.39 -15.20
N ALA A 212 8.96 8.95 -15.91
CA ALA A 212 10.34 9.21 -15.52
C ALA A 212 10.68 10.72 -15.52
N ALA A 213 9.96 11.52 -16.31
CA ALA A 213 10.08 12.97 -16.37
C ALA A 213 9.03 13.71 -15.51
N GLY A 214 8.23 12.97 -14.72
CA GLY A 214 7.27 13.59 -13.81
C GLY A 214 7.98 14.38 -12.71
N SER A 215 7.35 15.45 -12.23
CA SER A 215 7.90 16.24 -11.14
C SER A 215 7.89 15.43 -9.83
N ARG A 216 8.90 15.65 -8.99
CA ARG A 216 8.94 15.18 -7.60
C ARG A 216 8.79 16.34 -6.62
N ASP A 217 8.57 17.56 -7.12
CA ASP A 217 8.55 18.78 -6.32
C ASP A 217 7.39 18.78 -5.35
N GLY A 218 7.75 18.65 -4.07
CA GLY A 218 6.79 18.58 -2.98
C GLY A 218 6.58 17.17 -2.43
N MET A 219 7.15 16.12 -3.03
CA MET A 219 7.35 14.84 -2.34
C MET A 219 8.49 15.03 -1.33
N VAL A 220 8.22 14.77 -0.05
CA VAL A 220 9.17 15.04 1.05
C VAL A 220 9.23 13.86 2.03
N PRO A 221 10.33 13.68 2.78
CA PRO A 221 10.41 12.69 3.85
C PRO A 221 9.19 12.75 4.78
N LEU A 222 8.86 11.61 5.41
CA LEU A 222 7.60 11.43 6.13
C LEU A 222 7.35 12.52 7.19
N PHE A 223 8.43 13.07 7.78
CA PHE A 223 8.38 14.02 8.88
C PHE A 223 8.62 15.49 8.48
N ASP A 224 8.80 15.75 7.19
CA ASP A 224 9.03 17.09 6.63
C ASP A 224 7.82 17.62 5.83
N GLY A 225 6.69 16.91 5.90
CA GLY A 225 5.49 17.25 5.14
C GLY A 225 4.36 17.87 5.96
N ALA A 226 3.30 18.22 5.26
CA ALA A 226 2.16 18.98 5.74
C ALA A 226 1.23 18.17 6.66
N TYR A 227 1.20 16.84 6.50
CA TYR A 227 0.47 15.99 7.44
C TYR A 227 1.40 15.57 8.60
N ASP A 228 1.03 15.91 9.83
CA ASP A 228 1.77 15.48 11.02
C ASP A 228 1.41 14.03 11.37
N TYR A 229 2.38 13.14 11.17
CA TYR A 229 2.24 11.72 11.42
C TYR A 229 2.30 11.32 12.91
N SER A 230 2.55 12.25 13.84
CA SER A 230 2.85 11.94 15.24
C SER A 230 1.76 11.11 15.93
N ASP A 231 0.52 11.58 15.92
CA ASP A 231 -0.62 10.89 16.56
C ASP A 231 -0.97 9.60 15.82
N PHE A 232 -0.89 9.61 14.49
CA PHE A 232 -1.16 8.43 13.68
C PHE A 232 -0.14 7.30 13.94
N LEU A 233 1.15 7.62 13.96
CA LEU A 233 2.21 6.65 14.28
C LEU A 233 2.11 6.15 15.72
N TYR A 234 1.70 7.00 16.67
CA TYR A 234 1.41 6.55 18.02
C TYR A 234 0.29 5.51 18.01
N ALA A 235 -0.82 5.78 17.31
CA ALA A 235 -1.93 4.84 17.19
C ALA A 235 -1.55 3.51 16.49
N LEU A 236 -0.70 3.55 15.46
CA LEU A 236 -0.16 2.35 14.80
C LEU A 236 0.78 1.54 15.70
N ALA A 237 1.56 2.21 16.55
CA ALA A 237 2.51 1.54 17.44
C ALA A 237 1.81 0.68 18.50
N GLN A 238 0.59 1.07 18.90
CA GLN A 238 -0.23 0.33 19.88
C GLN A 238 -0.90 -0.91 19.30
N GLU A 239 -0.91 -1.11 17.98
CA GLU A 239 -1.58 -2.24 17.33
C GLU A 239 -0.61 -3.43 17.14
N PRO A 240 -0.84 -4.56 17.83
CA PRO A 240 -0.05 -5.77 17.61
C PRO A 240 -0.18 -6.25 16.17
N GLY A 241 0.94 -6.53 15.52
CA GLY A 241 0.92 -7.03 14.15
C GLY A 241 0.66 -5.99 13.06
N CYS A 242 0.55 -4.68 13.38
CA CYS A 242 0.46 -3.63 12.37
C CYS A 242 1.62 -3.70 11.37
N GLU A 243 1.29 -3.69 10.07
CA GLU A 243 2.23 -3.69 8.96
C GLU A 243 2.02 -2.43 8.11
N ALA A 244 3.08 -1.66 7.89
CA ALA A 244 3.04 -0.45 7.09
C ALA A 244 4.20 -0.42 6.08
N SER A 245 3.99 0.20 4.93
CA SER A 245 5.01 0.44 3.93
C SER A 245 5.34 1.92 3.83
N LEU A 246 6.63 2.26 3.78
CA LEU A 246 7.11 3.57 3.39
C LEU A 246 7.05 3.67 1.86
N GLU A 247 6.07 4.43 1.35
CA GLU A 247 5.78 4.53 -0.07
C GLU A 247 6.43 5.78 -0.67
N TRP A 248 7.74 5.70 -0.86
CA TRP A 248 8.50 6.83 -1.40
C TRP A 248 8.45 6.88 -2.94
N PHE A 249 8.02 8.00 -3.50
CA PHE A 249 7.97 8.22 -4.96
C PHE A 249 8.98 9.24 -5.49
N GLY A 250 9.67 9.97 -4.61
CA GLY A 250 10.66 10.98 -4.96
C GLY A 250 12.02 10.40 -5.35
N ASP A 251 13.00 11.30 -5.50
CA ASP A 251 14.39 10.95 -5.80
C ASP A 251 15.15 10.48 -4.54
N ALA A 252 16.44 10.15 -4.68
CA ALA A 252 17.32 9.76 -3.57
C ALA A 252 16.74 8.65 -2.67
N VAL A 253 16.08 7.65 -3.29
CA VAL A 253 15.25 6.63 -2.65
C VAL A 253 15.85 6.03 -1.37
N PHE A 254 17.10 5.55 -1.44
CA PHE A 254 17.75 4.94 -0.28
C PHE A 254 17.97 5.92 0.88
N GLN A 255 18.39 7.15 0.59
CA GLN A 255 18.64 8.15 1.63
C GLN A 255 17.35 8.50 2.36
N THR A 256 16.28 8.77 1.62
CA THR A 256 14.98 9.13 2.21
C THR A 256 14.41 7.98 3.03
N LEU A 257 14.35 6.77 2.47
CA LEU A 257 13.81 5.60 3.17
C LEU A 257 14.60 5.26 4.44
N LYS A 258 15.92 5.43 4.43
CA LYS A 258 16.79 5.21 5.61
C LYS A 258 16.49 6.23 6.71
N SER A 259 16.29 7.49 6.33
CA SER A 259 15.94 8.55 7.27
C SER A 259 14.56 8.29 7.89
N ASP A 260 13.56 8.01 7.06
CA ASP A 260 12.18 7.81 7.48
C ASP A 260 12.04 6.59 8.42
N ILE A 261 12.64 5.44 8.08
CA ILE A 261 12.55 4.28 8.98
C ILE A 261 13.23 4.54 10.33
N ALA A 262 14.37 5.24 10.35
CA ALA A 262 15.06 5.56 11.59
C ALA A 262 14.20 6.45 12.50
N GLU A 263 13.59 7.49 11.94
CA GLU A 263 12.75 8.43 12.67
C GLU A 263 11.42 7.80 13.12
N VAL A 264 10.79 6.99 12.26
CA VAL A 264 9.62 6.16 12.61
C VAL A 264 9.92 5.28 13.83
N ARG A 265 11.09 4.61 13.86
CA ARG A 265 11.49 3.76 14.98
C ARG A 265 11.79 4.57 16.25
N ALA A 266 12.41 5.74 16.12
CA ALA A 266 12.68 6.61 17.25
C ALA A 266 11.37 7.07 17.93
N ARG A 267 10.42 7.59 17.15
CA ARG A 267 9.15 8.10 17.67
C ARG A 267 8.25 7.01 18.26
N THR A 268 8.18 5.84 17.62
CA THR A 268 7.34 4.74 18.13
C THR A 268 7.88 4.09 19.39
N ARG A 269 9.21 4.01 19.58
CA ARG A 269 9.81 3.56 20.86
C ARG A 269 9.54 4.55 21.99
N ASN A 270 9.74 5.85 21.73
CA ASN A 270 9.55 6.89 22.74
C ASN A 270 8.08 7.06 23.15
N GLY A 271 7.14 6.87 22.21
CA GLY A 271 5.70 6.91 22.49
C GLY A 271 5.25 5.81 23.44
N ILE A 272 5.76 4.58 23.26
CA ILE A 272 5.46 3.45 24.16
C ILE A 272 6.03 3.72 25.57
N ALA A 273 7.29 4.17 25.66
CA ALA A 273 7.92 4.45 26.96
C ALA A 273 7.20 5.56 27.75
N LYS A 274 6.63 6.57 27.07
CA LYS A 274 5.81 7.60 27.73
C LYS A 274 4.46 7.06 28.22
N ALA A 275 3.84 6.15 27.49
CA ALA A 275 2.57 5.54 27.88
C ALA A 275 2.71 4.60 29.08
N GLU A 276 3.86 3.94 29.24
CA GLU A 276 4.16 3.08 30.40
C GLU A 276 4.52 3.87 31.67
N ALA A 277 4.82 5.17 31.55
CA ALA A 277 5.22 6.04 32.66
C ALA A 277 4.07 6.87 33.26
N VAL A 278 2.85 6.77 32.70
CA VAL A 278 1.62 7.44 33.13
C VAL A 278 0.66 6.41 33.69
#